data_AF-A0A938G112-F1
#
_entry.id   AF-A0A938G112-F1
#
_cell.length_a   1.000
_cell.length_b   1.000
_cell.length_c   1.000
_cell.angle_alpha   90.00
_cell.angle_beta   90.00
_cell.angle_gamma   90.00
#
_symmetry.space_group_name_H-M   'P 1'
#
loop_
_entity.id
_entity.type
_entity.pdbx_description
1 polymer ?
#
loop_
_entity_poly.entity_id
_entity_poly.type
_entity_poly.pdbx_seq_one_letter_code
_entity_poly.pdbx_strand_id
1 'polypeptide(L)'
;ERAAKLSDENGAGSLTALPIIETKAGDVSAYIPTNVISITDGQVYLQDNLFKSGVRPAVDVGISVSRVGGAAQIKSMKSVAGTLKLDLAQFRELEAFATFGSELDAVSKAQLERGYRLVELLKQPLNSPMPVEEQVVSIYAGTKGYLDDVPVAEVRRFENELLEFMRSRHGAMLADIRAKGVPDDLGSVVQGFKDQFMASAAAARKADEAATDAGPVGEAQSNKTLATE
;
A
#
# COMPACT_ATOMS: atom_id res chain seq x y z
N GLU A 1 -21.43 19.94 -11.07
CA GLU A 1 -22.74 20.19 -11.74
C GLU A 1 -22.91 19.52 -13.10
N ARG A 2 -22.20 19.89 -14.19
CA ARG A 2 -22.42 19.25 -15.52
C ARG A 2 -21.96 17.79 -15.63
N ALA A 3 -21.05 17.35 -14.77
CA ALA A 3 -20.66 15.94 -14.65
C ALA A 3 -21.71 15.21 -13.80
N ALA A 4 -22.38 14.22 -14.38
CA ALA A 4 -23.51 13.51 -13.77
C ALA A 4 -23.69 12.10 -14.38
N LYS A 5 -24.47 11.25 -13.69
CA LYS A 5 -25.00 9.98 -14.20
C LYS A 5 -26.46 10.19 -14.58
N LEU A 6 -26.80 9.96 -15.85
CA LEU A 6 -28.17 10.07 -16.36
C LEU A 6 -29.01 8.86 -15.95
N SER A 7 -30.33 9.04 -15.93
CA SER A 7 -31.31 7.97 -15.73
C SER A 7 -31.39 7.04 -16.95
N ASP A 8 -32.01 5.87 -16.77
CA ASP A 8 -32.23 4.90 -17.85
C ASP A 8 -33.05 5.49 -19.01
N GLU A 9 -34.06 6.31 -18.70
CA GLU A 9 -34.88 7.04 -19.68
C GLU A 9 -34.05 8.01 -20.54
N ASN A 10 -32.97 8.56 -19.98
CA ASN A 10 -32.05 9.47 -20.65
C ASN A 10 -30.80 8.75 -21.21
N GLY A 11 -30.87 7.42 -21.37
CA GLY A 11 -29.83 6.61 -22.01
C GLY A 11 -28.70 6.14 -21.09
N ALA A 12 -28.84 6.30 -19.76
CA ALA A 12 -27.92 5.80 -18.74
C ALA A 12 -26.42 6.23 -18.89
N GLY A 13 -26.15 7.26 -19.70
CA GLY A 13 -24.80 7.79 -19.90
C GLY A 13 -24.24 8.48 -18.65
N SER A 14 -22.92 8.65 -18.59
CA SER A 14 -22.27 9.38 -17.49
C SER A 14 -21.08 10.20 -17.95
N LEU A 15 -20.86 11.33 -17.28
CA LEU A 15 -19.64 12.12 -17.36
C LEU A 15 -19.01 12.23 -15.97
N THR A 16 -17.79 11.72 -15.82
CA THR A 16 -17.01 11.83 -14.59
C THR A 16 -15.98 12.95 -14.72
N ALA A 17 -15.88 13.82 -13.73
CA ALA A 17 -14.91 14.92 -13.70
C ALA A 17 -13.87 14.70 -12.58
N LEU A 18 -12.61 14.98 -12.89
CA LEU A 18 -11.48 14.98 -11.95
C LEU A 18 -10.81 16.36 -11.95
N PRO A 19 -11.41 17.37 -11.29
CA PRO A 19 -10.82 18.69 -11.21
C PRO A 19 -9.53 18.66 -10.39
N ILE A 20 -8.51 19.40 -10.85
CA ILE A 20 -7.22 19.54 -10.15
C ILE A 20 -7.09 20.97 -9.66
N ILE A 21 -6.78 21.14 -8.38
CA ILE A 21 -6.58 22.44 -7.73
C ILE A 21 -5.20 22.45 -7.09
N GLU A 22 -4.43 23.50 -7.35
CA GLU A 22 -3.15 23.72 -6.71
C GLU A 22 -3.35 24.52 -5.42
N THR A 23 -3.03 23.92 -4.27
CA THR A 23 -3.00 24.62 -2.98
C THR A 23 -1.65 25.30 -2.77
N LYS A 24 -1.62 26.49 -2.17
CA LYS A 24 -0.38 27.16 -1.78
C LYS A 24 -0.01 26.76 -0.35
N ALA A 25 1.25 26.37 -0.14
CA ALA A 25 1.77 25.92 1.16
C ALA A 25 0.95 24.80 1.85
N GLY A 26 0.19 24.01 1.09
CA GLY A 26 -0.69 22.97 1.64
C GLY A 26 -1.93 23.50 2.38
N ASP A 27 -2.31 24.77 2.17
CA ASP A 27 -3.50 25.34 2.78
C ASP A 27 -4.77 24.98 1.99
N VAL A 28 -5.53 24.03 2.55
CA VAL A 28 -6.84 23.60 2.03
C VAL A 28 -8.00 24.49 2.47
N SER A 29 -7.77 25.39 3.44
CA SER A 29 -8.77 26.32 3.97
C SER A 29 -8.89 27.61 3.16
N ALA A 30 -7.97 27.81 2.21
CA ALA A 30 -8.02 28.92 1.27
C ALA A 30 -9.36 28.96 0.49
N TYR A 31 -9.74 30.16 0.05
CA TYR A 31 -11.05 30.43 -0.55
C TYR A 31 -11.36 29.52 -1.75
N ILE A 32 -10.44 29.37 -2.70
CA ILE A 32 -10.66 28.58 -3.91
C ILE A 32 -10.75 27.08 -3.62
N PRO A 33 -9.78 26.45 -2.89
CA PRO A 33 -9.91 25.05 -2.47
C PRO A 33 -11.22 24.76 -1.73
N THR A 34 -11.60 25.60 -0.76
CA THR A 34 -12.83 25.43 0.02
C THR A 34 -14.08 25.43 -0.87
N ASN A 35 -14.15 26.34 -1.83
CA ASN A 35 -15.28 26.40 -2.77
C ASN A 35 -15.36 25.16 -3.67
N VAL A 36 -14.22 24.62 -4.11
CA VAL A 36 -14.23 23.42 -4.96
C VAL A 36 -14.58 22.18 -4.15
N ILE A 37 -14.06 22.07 -2.91
CA ILE A 37 -14.40 20.98 -1.98
C ILE A 37 -15.90 20.97 -1.65
N SER A 38 -16.53 22.14 -1.54
CA SER A 38 -17.98 22.19 -1.27
C SER A 38 -18.81 21.69 -2.46
N ILE A 39 -18.30 21.85 -3.70
CA ILE A 39 -18.96 21.43 -4.94
C ILE A 39 -18.73 19.94 -5.26
N THR A 40 -17.53 19.40 -5.05
CA THR A 40 -17.21 18.03 -5.46
C THR A 40 -17.74 16.97 -4.51
N ASP A 41 -17.95 15.75 -5.01
CA ASP A 41 -18.39 14.58 -4.23
C ASP A 41 -17.28 13.93 -3.40
N GLY A 42 -16.22 14.69 -3.07
CA GLY A 42 -15.03 14.20 -2.41
C GLY A 42 -13.76 14.84 -2.96
N GLN A 43 -12.64 14.43 -2.38
CA GLN A 43 -11.32 14.92 -2.73
C GLN A 43 -10.25 13.86 -2.46
N VAL A 44 -9.23 13.87 -3.31
CA VAL A 44 -7.95 13.21 -3.07
C VAL A 44 -6.94 14.32 -2.80
N TYR A 45 -6.48 14.41 -1.55
CA TYR A 45 -5.52 15.41 -1.14
C TYR A 45 -4.10 14.84 -1.18
N LEU A 46 -3.22 15.50 -1.93
CA LEU A 46 -1.83 15.09 -2.10
C LEU A 46 -0.91 15.98 -1.27
N GLN A 47 -0.05 15.39 -0.45
CA GLN A 47 0.86 16.13 0.43
C GLN A 47 2.32 16.03 -0.02
N ASP A 48 3.01 17.16 0.04
CA ASP A 48 4.44 17.26 -0.29
C ASP A 48 5.32 16.45 0.68
N ASN A 49 5.02 16.46 1.99
CA ASN A 49 5.78 15.70 2.99
C ASN A 49 5.71 14.19 2.75
N LEU A 50 4.53 13.66 2.41
CA LEU A 50 4.36 12.24 2.05
C LEU A 50 5.13 11.90 0.78
N PHE A 51 5.10 12.78 -0.22
CA PHE A 51 5.85 12.59 -1.45
C PHE A 51 7.36 12.54 -1.23
N LYS A 52 7.87 13.41 -0.35
CA LYS A 52 9.28 13.51 0.04
C LYS A 52 9.75 12.33 0.88
N SER A 53 8.89 11.75 1.71
CA SER A 53 9.18 10.51 2.47
C SER A 53 9.05 9.23 1.64
N GLY A 54 8.76 9.35 0.34
CA GLY A 54 8.69 8.22 -0.59
C GLY A 54 7.33 7.51 -0.64
N VAL A 55 6.29 8.05 -0.01
CA VAL A 55 4.91 7.58 -0.17
C VAL A 55 4.33 8.14 -1.47
N ARG A 56 4.15 7.27 -2.46
CA ARG A 56 3.66 7.63 -3.80
C ARG A 56 2.66 6.56 -4.25
N PRO A 57 1.40 6.90 -4.58
CA PRO A 57 0.81 8.25 -4.58
C PRO A 57 0.71 8.86 -3.17
N ALA A 58 0.95 10.16 -3.06
CA ALA A 58 1.12 10.87 -1.79
C ALA A 58 -0.22 11.28 -1.14
N VAL A 59 -1.16 10.33 -1.05
CA VAL A 59 -2.54 10.59 -0.59
C VAL A 59 -2.59 10.70 0.92
N ASP A 60 -3.10 11.82 1.43
CA ASP A 60 -3.48 11.95 2.84
C ASP A 60 -4.82 11.25 3.07
N VAL A 61 -4.81 10.14 3.79
CA VAL A 61 -6.01 9.33 4.08
C VAL A 61 -6.99 9.99 5.05
N GLY A 62 -6.54 10.92 5.90
CA GLY A 62 -7.38 11.61 6.87
C GLY A 62 -8.25 12.68 6.19
N ILE A 63 -7.63 13.49 5.34
CA ILE A 63 -8.28 14.60 4.62
C ILE A 63 -9.03 14.10 3.38
N SER A 64 -8.54 13.05 2.71
CA SER A 64 -9.17 12.52 1.50
C SER A 64 -10.46 11.76 1.81
N VAL A 65 -11.50 11.99 1.02
CA VAL A 65 -12.80 11.34 1.20
C VAL A 65 -13.54 11.20 -0.13
N SER A 66 -14.39 10.19 -0.22
CA SER A 66 -15.42 10.09 -1.25
C SER A 66 -16.78 10.10 -0.55
N ARG A 67 -17.65 11.03 -0.94
CA ARG A 67 -19.04 11.12 -0.45
C ARG A 67 -19.94 10.02 -1.04
N VAL A 68 -19.60 9.51 -2.23
CA VAL A 68 -20.26 8.34 -2.84
C VAL A 68 -19.88 7.05 -2.11
N GLY A 69 -18.63 6.98 -1.64
CA GLY A 69 -18.13 5.87 -0.80
C GLY A 69 -18.21 4.51 -1.49
N GLY A 70 -18.60 3.49 -0.72
CA GLY A 70 -18.64 2.10 -1.19
C GLY A 70 -19.68 1.80 -2.28
N ALA A 71 -20.55 2.75 -2.64
CA ALA A 71 -21.47 2.59 -3.77
C ALA A 71 -20.75 2.61 -5.12
N ALA A 72 -19.56 3.23 -5.20
CA ALA A 72 -18.72 3.24 -6.40
C ALA A 72 -17.78 2.02 -6.50
N GLN A 73 -17.81 1.11 -5.52
CA GLN A 73 -16.92 -0.05 -5.45
C GLN A 73 -17.64 -1.32 -5.89
N ILE A 74 -16.92 -2.23 -6.56
CA ILE A 74 -17.40 -3.59 -6.76
C ILE A 74 -17.48 -4.33 -5.42
N LYS A 75 -18.33 -5.36 -5.36
CA LYS A 75 -18.59 -6.14 -4.14
C LYS A 75 -17.31 -6.66 -3.48
N SER A 76 -16.37 -7.19 -4.27
CA SER A 76 -15.09 -7.70 -3.78
C SER A 76 -14.25 -6.60 -3.13
N MET A 77 -14.06 -5.46 -3.80
CA MET A 77 -13.34 -4.31 -3.23
C MET A 77 -13.96 -3.81 -1.93
N LYS A 78 -15.29 -3.67 -1.89
CA LYS A 78 -16.00 -3.23 -0.68
C LYS A 78 -15.76 -4.17 0.51
N SER A 79 -15.68 -5.48 0.26
CA SER A 79 -15.46 -6.48 1.32
C SER A 79 -14.07 -6.44 1.93
N VAL A 80 -13.04 -6.02 1.17
CA VAL A 80 -11.64 -6.05 1.62
C VAL A 80 -11.12 -4.69 2.09
N ALA A 81 -11.65 -3.59 1.53
CA ALA A 81 -11.17 -2.23 1.81
C ALA A 81 -12.01 -1.47 2.86
N GLY A 82 -13.07 -2.10 3.41
CA GLY A 82 -14.04 -1.42 4.27
C GLY A 82 -13.45 -0.78 5.53
N THR A 83 -12.44 -1.42 6.15
CA THR A 83 -11.75 -0.89 7.34
C THR A 83 -10.48 -0.13 7.01
N LEU A 84 -9.94 -0.28 5.79
CA LEU A 84 -8.60 0.20 5.42
C LEU A 84 -8.39 1.70 5.71
N LYS A 85 -9.39 2.54 5.43
CA LYS A 85 -9.30 3.98 5.72
C LYS A 85 -9.19 4.24 7.22
N LEU A 86 -9.97 3.54 8.04
CA LEU A 86 -9.94 3.68 9.50
C LEU A 86 -8.62 3.15 10.06
N ASP A 87 -8.16 2.00 9.58
CA ASP A 87 -6.90 1.38 9.99
C ASP A 87 -5.71 2.32 9.72
N LEU A 88 -5.67 2.96 8.54
CA LEU A 88 -4.63 3.92 8.18
C LEU A 88 -4.74 5.26 8.95
N ALA A 89 -5.96 5.72 9.25
CA ALA A 89 -6.14 6.92 10.06
C ALA A 89 -5.63 6.70 11.50
N GLN A 90 -6.01 5.57 12.11
CA GLN A 90 -5.52 5.18 13.44
C GLN A 90 -4.01 4.96 13.45
N PHE A 91 -3.46 4.35 12.39
CA PHE A 91 -2.00 4.24 12.24
C PHE A 91 -1.30 5.61 12.29
N ARG A 92 -1.82 6.64 11.61
CA ARG A 92 -1.22 7.97 11.61
C ARG A 92 -1.26 8.63 12.99
N GLU A 93 -2.35 8.45 13.72
CA GLU A 93 -2.45 8.92 15.12
C GLU A 93 -1.43 8.21 16.02
N LEU A 94 -1.29 6.89 15.89
CA LEU A 94 -0.31 6.09 16.63
C LEU A 94 1.13 6.43 16.26
N GLU A 95 1.43 6.65 14.99
CA GLU A 95 2.76 7.05 14.49
C GLU A 95 3.19 8.40 15.09
N ALA A 96 2.27 9.38 15.11
CA ALA A 96 2.51 10.65 15.76
C ALA A 96 2.76 10.49 17.27
N PHE A 97 1.95 9.68 17.95
CA PHE A 97 2.09 9.42 19.39
C PHE A 97 3.41 8.70 19.74
N ALA A 98 3.81 7.70 18.95
CA ALA A 98 5.05 6.94 19.12
C ALA A 98 6.30 7.84 19.01
N THR A 99 6.24 8.90 18.19
CA THR A 99 7.33 9.86 18.01
C THR A 99 7.63 10.65 19.30
N PHE A 100 6.65 10.79 20.20
CA PHE A 100 6.82 11.46 21.50
C PHE A 100 7.42 10.53 22.58
N GLY A 101 7.92 9.34 22.22
CA GLY A 101 8.65 8.45 23.12
C GLY A 101 7.77 7.76 24.16
N SER A 102 6.46 7.68 23.93
CA SER A 102 5.52 7.00 24.82
C SER A 102 5.58 5.48 24.62
N GLU A 103 5.55 4.71 25.71
CA GLU A 103 5.43 3.26 25.63
C GLU A 103 4.06 2.88 25.03
N LEU A 104 4.09 2.09 23.96
CA LEU A 104 2.90 1.51 23.34
C LEU A 104 2.63 0.14 23.95
N ASP A 105 1.36 -0.15 24.23
CA ASP A 105 0.94 -1.51 24.56
C ASP A 105 1.09 -2.45 23.35
N ALA A 106 1.02 -3.76 23.59
CA ALA A 106 1.25 -4.76 22.55
C ALA A 106 0.27 -4.63 21.37
N VAL A 107 -0.97 -4.20 21.64
CA VAL A 107 -2.02 -4.01 20.62
C VAL A 107 -1.68 -2.80 19.73
N SER A 108 -1.35 -1.65 20.33
CA SER A 108 -0.97 -0.46 19.57
C SER A 108 0.30 -0.69 18.77
N LYS A 109 1.26 -1.45 19.32
CA LYS A 109 2.48 -1.83 18.58
C LYS A 109 2.17 -2.69 17.37
N ALA A 110 1.31 -3.71 17.51
CA ALA A 110 0.90 -4.55 16.38
C ALA A 110 0.17 -3.74 15.30
N GLN A 111 -0.68 -2.79 15.72
CA GLN A 111 -1.39 -1.91 14.80
C GLN A 111 -0.44 -0.95 14.07
N LEU A 112 0.55 -0.39 14.77
CA LEU A 112 1.59 0.44 14.18
C LEU A 112 2.39 -0.33 13.11
N GLU A 113 2.83 -1.55 13.45
CA GLU A 113 3.57 -2.44 12.54
C GLU A 113 2.77 -2.82 11.29
N ARG A 114 1.47 -3.13 11.46
CA ARG A 114 0.58 -3.38 10.33
C ARG A 114 0.42 -2.14 9.47
N GLY A 115 0.27 -0.97 10.07
CA GLY A 115 0.15 0.29 9.36
C GLY A 115 1.36 0.61 8.49
N TYR A 116 2.58 0.36 8.95
CA TYR A 116 3.79 0.50 8.12
C TYR A 116 3.74 -0.38 6.87
N ARG A 117 3.27 -1.62 7.00
CA ARG A 117 3.12 -2.55 5.86
C ARG A 117 2.02 -2.12 4.92
N LEU A 118 0.89 -1.65 5.44
CA LEU A 118 -0.19 -1.10 4.61
C LEU A 118 0.26 0.14 3.83
N VAL A 119 1.07 1.01 4.43
CA VAL A 119 1.65 2.16 3.73
C VAL A 119 2.58 1.72 2.60
N GLU A 120 3.45 0.72 2.82
CA GLU A 120 4.30 0.17 1.74
C GLU A 120 3.48 -0.51 0.63
N LEU A 121 2.44 -1.26 1.01
CA LEU A 121 1.54 -1.95 0.08
C LEU A 121 0.81 -0.98 -0.85
N LEU A 122 0.42 0.20 -0.34
CA LEU A 122 -0.27 1.22 -1.13
C LEU A 122 0.66 2.07 -2.00
N LYS A 123 1.98 1.84 -1.97
CA LYS A 123 2.92 2.53 -2.86
C LYS A 123 2.87 1.93 -4.25
N GLN A 124 2.62 2.78 -5.24
CA GLN A 124 2.49 2.39 -6.63
C GLN A 124 3.38 3.27 -7.52
N PRO A 125 4.16 2.67 -8.45
CA PRO A 125 4.96 3.44 -9.39
C PRO A 125 4.09 4.13 -10.44
N LEU A 126 4.64 5.17 -11.07
CA LEU A 126 3.99 5.89 -12.16
C LEU A 126 3.75 4.96 -13.35
N ASN A 127 2.63 5.16 -14.06
CA ASN A 127 2.26 4.43 -15.28
C ASN A 127 2.11 2.91 -15.10
N SER A 128 1.85 2.45 -13.88
CA SER A 128 1.65 1.03 -13.58
C SER A 128 0.26 0.77 -12.97
N PRO A 129 -0.85 1.12 -13.65
CA PRO A 129 -2.19 0.86 -13.13
C PRO A 129 -2.41 -0.64 -12.93
N MET A 130 -3.12 -1.00 -11.85
CA MET A 130 -3.39 -2.38 -11.46
C MET A 130 -4.86 -2.74 -11.75
N PRO A 131 -5.17 -3.91 -12.33
CA PRO A 131 -6.54 -4.40 -12.44
C PRO A 131 -7.23 -4.54 -11.07
N VAL A 132 -8.55 -4.35 -11.02
CA VAL A 132 -9.27 -4.32 -9.73
C VAL A 132 -9.19 -5.65 -8.99
N GLU A 133 -9.19 -6.77 -9.70
CA GLU A 133 -9.04 -8.11 -9.14
C GLU A 133 -7.70 -8.30 -8.43
N GLU A 134 -6.62 -7.73 -8.98
CA GLU A 134 -5.29 -7.77 -8.36
C GLU A 134 -5.22 -6.84 -7.14
N GLN A 135 -5.82 -5.64 -7.23
CA GLN A 135 -5.92 -4.72 -6.10
C GLN A 135 -6.65 -5.37 -4.92
N VAL A 136 -7.72 -6.13 -5.19
CA VAL A 136 -8.47 -6.85 -4.16
C VAL A 136 -7.57 -7.87 -3.46
N VAL A 137 -6.77 -8.64 -4.21
CA VAL A 137 -5.84 -9.62 -3.60
C VAL A 137 -4.79 -8.93 -2.74
N SER A 138 -4.18 -7.86 -3.25
CA SER A 138 -3.18 -7.07 -2.52
C SER A 138 -3.77 -6.53 -1.21
N ILE A 139 -4.89 -5.82 -1.27
CA ILE A 139 -5.55 -5.26 -0.09
C ILE A 139 -6.00 -6.36 0.87
N TYR A 140 -6.52 -7.48 0.37
CA TYR A 140 -6.91 -8.63 1.20
C TYR A 140 -5.71 -9.17 2.00
N ALA A 141 -4.54 -9.32 1.37
CA ALA A 141 -3.33 -9.78 2.04
C ALA A 141 -2.94 -8.84 3.20
N GLY A 142 -3.02 -7.52 2.98
CA GLY A 142 -2.75 -6.51 4.00
C GLY A 142 -3.77 -6.49 5.13
N THR A 143 -5.07 -6.37 4.81
CA THR A 143 -6.12 -6.18 5.83
C THR A 143 -6.40 -7.43 6.66
N LYS A 144 -6.09 -8.63 6.13
CA LYS A 144 -6.20 -9.89 6.87
C LYS A 144 -4.93 -10.28 7.65
N GLY A 145 -3.88 -9.45 7.62
CA GLY A 145 -2.67 -9.66 8.42
C GLY A 145 -1.69 -10.69 7.83
N TYR A 146 -1.84 -11.09 6.56
CA TYR A 146 -0.88 -11.99 5.93
C TYR A 146 0.52 -11.35 5.82
N LEU A 147 0.58 -10.02 5.80
CA LEU A 147 1.82 -9.26 5.76
C LEU A 147 2.48 -9.05 7.14
N ASP A 148 1.82 -9.36 8.25
CA ASP A 148 2.30 -8.98 9.59
C ASP A 148 3.72 -9.52 9.90
N ASP A 149 4.03 -10.73 9.43
CA ASP A 149 5.35 -11.36 9.60
C ASP A 149 6.35 -11.03 8.48
N VAL A 150 5.90 -10.33 7.43
CA VAL A 150 6.75 -9.92 6.31
C VAL A 150 7.47 -8.62 6.70
N PRO A 151 8.81 -8.56 6.61
CA PRO A 151 9.53 -7.32 6.88
C PRO A 151 9.08 -6.19 5.95
N VAL A 152 9.00 -4.98 6.47
CA VAL A 152 8.50 -3.79 5.74
C VAL A 152 9.20 -3.60 4.39
N ALA A 153 10.52 -3.77 4.34
CA ALA A 153 11.31 -3.65 3.11
C ALA A 153 10.97 -4.69 2.03
N GLU A 154 10.39 -5.82 2.42
CA GLU A 154 10.04 -6.93 1.53
C GLU A 154 8.57 -6.91 1.08
N VAL A 155 7.73 -6.03 1.64
CA VAL A 155 6.29 -5.98 1.35
C VAL A 155 6.02 -5.80 -0.14
N ARG A 156 6.76 -4.92 -0.82
CA ARG A 156 6.58 -4.68 -2.26
C ARG A 156 7.05 -5.85 -3.11
N ARG A 157 8.09 -6.58 -2.67
CA ARG A 157 8.53 -7.80 -3.35
C ARG A 157 7.47 -8.89 -3.21
N PHE A 158 6.97 -9.08 -1.98
CA PHE A 158 5.89 -10.00 -1.68
C PHE A 158 4.65 -9.72 -2.54
N GLU A 159 4.20 -8.46 -2.63
CA GLU A 159 3.04 -8.10 -3.45
C GLU A 159 3.25 -8.46 -4.92
N ASN A 160 4.38 -8.07 -5.51
CA ASN A 160 4.66 -8.35 -6.92
C ASN A 160 4.69 -9.85 -7.22
N GLU A 161 5.37 -10.63 -6.39
CA GLU A 161 5.47 -12.08 -6.55
C GLU A 161 4.11 -12.77 -6.29
N LEU A 162 3.33 -12.31 -5.30
CA LEU A 162 1.98 -12.81 -5.06
C LEU A 162 1.08 -12.57 -6.28
N LEU A 163 1.10 -11.37 -6.84
CA LEU A 163 0.29 -11.04 -8.01
C LEU A 163 0.73 -11.84 -9.24
N GLU A 164 2.03 -12.08 -9.42
CA GLU A 164 2.54 -12.95 -10.47
C GLU A 164 2.12 -14.41 -10.28
N PHE A 165 2.18 -14.92 -9.05
CA PHE A 165 1.67 -16.24 -8.69
C PHE A 165 0.17 -16.38 -8.99
N MET A 166 -0.63 -15.35 -8.66
CA MET A 166 -2.06 -15.32 -8.96
C MET A 166 -2.32 -15.31 -10.47
N ARG A 167 -1.59 -14.49 -11.25
CA ARG A 167 -1.71 -14.45 -12.71
C ARG A 167 -1.36 -15.79 -13.37
N SER A 168 -0.28 -16.43 -12.91
CA SER A 168 0.26 -17.64 -13.53
C SER A 168 -0.51 -18.91 -13.14
N ARG A 169 -1.00 -19.01 -11.90
CA ARG A 169 -1.60 -20.24 -11.37
C ARG A 169 -3.08 -20.15 -11.02
N HIS A 170 -3.60 -18.94 -10.80
CA HIS A 170 -4.96 -18.71 -10.28
C HIS A 170 -5.77 -17.70 -11.12
N GLY A 171 -5.55 -17.65 -12.45
CA GLY A 171 -6.25 -16.73 -13.34
C GLY A 171 -7.79 -16.84 -13.30
N ALA A 172 -8.33 -18.04 -13.10
CA ALA A 172 -9.77 -18.24 -12.92
C ALA A 172 -10.31 -17.57 -11.64
N MET A 173 -9.52 -17.60 -10.55
CA MET A 173 -9.87 -16.95 -9.29
C MET A 173 -9.89 -15.43 -9.44
N LEU A 174 -8.93 -14.86 -10.18
CA LEU A 174 -8.92 -13.42 -10.51
C LEU A 174 -10.17 -13.01 -11.30
N ALA A 175 -10.61 -13.83 -12.25
CA ALA A 175 -11.86 -13.59 -12.99
C ALA A 175 -13.09 -13.63 -12.06
N ASP A 176 -13.14 -14.58 -11.12
CA ASP A 176 -14.22 -14.68 -10.13
C ASP A 176 -14.23 -13.48 -9.17
N ILE A 177 -13.07 -12.98 -8.75
CA ILE A 177 -12.96 -11.75 -7.94
C ILE A 177 -13.57 -10.55 -8.65
N ARG A 178 -13.33 -10.44 -9.96
CA ARG A 178 -13.85 -9.35 -10.79
C ARG A 178 -15.37 -9.42 -10.94
N ALA A 179 -15.93 -10.63 -11.07
CA ALA A 179 -17.33 -10.81 -11.45
C ALA A 179 -18.30 -11.13 -10.29
N LYS A 180 -17.86 -11.91 -9.30
CA LYS A 180 -18.75 -12.55 -8.31
C LYS A 180 -18.51 -12.07 -6.87
N GLY A 181 -17.25 -11.77 -6.53
CA GLY A 181 -16.84 -11.45 -5.16
C GLY A 181 -15.58 -12.21 -4.76
N VAL A 182 -15.13 -12.03 -3.52
CA VAL A 182 -13.94 -12.73 -3.00
C VAL A 182 -14.26 -14.22 -2.79
N PRO A 183 -13.53 -15.15 -3.43
CA PRO A 183 -13.68 -16.59 -3.21
C PRO A 183 -13.24 -16.99 -1.80
N ASP A 184 -13.92 -17.99 -1.22
CA ASP A 184 -13.67 -18.44 0.16
C ASP A 184 -12.26 -19.04 0.35
N ASP A 185 -11.71 -19.63 -0.71
CA ASP A 185 -10.41 -20.28 -0.73
C ASP A 185 -9.24 -19.31 -0.96
N LEU A 186 -9.50 -18.02 -1.24
CA LEU A 186 -8.44 -17.01 -1.45
C LEU A 186 -7.47 -16.96 -0.25
N GLY A 187 -7.98 -17.03 0.98
CA GLY A 187 -7.15 -17.01 2.18
C GLY A 187 -6.16 -18.18 2.23
N SER A 188 -6.59 -19.38 1.83
CA SER A 188 -5.76 -20.57 1.73
C SER A 188 -4.65 -20.40 0.71
N VAL A 189 -4.99 -19.83 -0.45
CA VAL A 189 -4.05 -19.59 -1.55
C VAL A 189 -2.99 -18.56 -1.15
N VAL A 190 -3.41 -17.44 -0.56
CA VAL A 190 -2.49 -16.39 -0.07
C VAL A 190 -1.60 -16.93 1.05
N GLN A 191 -2.15 -17.72 1.98
CA GLN A 191 -1.35 -18.37 3.02
C GLN A 191 -0.31 -19.33 2.44
N GLY A 192 -0.71 -20.19 1.50
CA GLY A 192 0.21 -21.13 0.86
C GLY A 192 1.34 -20.44 0.10
N PHE A 193 1.05 -19.30 -0.55
CA PHE A 193 2.09 -18.46 -1.15
C PHE A 193 3.00 -17.83 -0.08
N LYS A 194 2.43 -17.28 1.00
CA LYS A 194 3.20 -16.67 2.10
C LYS A 194 4.21 -17.66 2.67
N ASP A 195 3.80 -18.89 2.93
CA ASP A 195 4.68 -19.91 3.50
C ASP A 195 5.87 -20.22 2.56
N GLN A 196 5.62 -20.29 1.24
CA GLN A 196 6.66 -20.48 0.22
C GLN A 196 7.61 -19.28 0.15
N PHE A 197 7.07 -18.06 0.18
CA PHE A 197 7.85 -16.83 0.15
C PHE A 197 8.74 -16.68 1.39
N MET A 198 8.22 -17.00 2.58
CA MET A 198 9.01 -16.90 3.82
C MET A 198 10.10 -17.96 3.86
N ALA A 199 9.84 -19.17 3.33
CA ALA A 199 10.86 -20.21 3.20
C ALA A 199 11.98 -19.81 2.22
N SER A 200 11.64 -19.23 1.06
CA SER A 200 12.63 -18.77 0.08
C SER A 200 13.45 -17.58 0.61
N ALA A 201 12.80 -16.62 1.27
CA ALA A 201 13.46 -15.48 1.88
C ALA A 201 14.43 -15.90 3.01
N ALA A 202 14.06 -16.90 3.82
CA ALA A 202 14.94 -17.45 4.84
C ALA A 202 16.16 -18.17 4.25
N ALA A 203 15.97 -18.92 3.14
CA ALA A 203 17.06 -19.57 2.43
C ALA A 203 18.03 -18.55 1.80
N ALA A 204 17.50 -17.48 1.21
CA ALA A 204 18.31 -16.40 0.63
C ALA A 204 19.17 -15.68 1.68
N ARG A 205 18.62 -15.38 2.87
CA ARG A 205 19.39 -14.76 3.97
C ARG A 205 20.52 -15.65 4.45
N LYS A 206 20.27 -16.95 4.62
CA LYS A 206 21.32 -17.90 5.03
C LYS A 206 22.46 -18.00 4.00
N ALA A 207 22.14 -17.90 2.71
CA ALA A 207 23.14 -17.91 1.66
C ALA A 207 24.00 -16.63 1.66
N ASP A 208 23.40 -15.48 1.93
CA ASP A 208 24.09 -14.19 2.01
C ASP A 208 25.01 -14.10 3.25
N GLU A 209 24.53 -14.57 4.40
CA GLU A 209 25.33 -14.70 5.63
C GLU A 209 26.53 -15.64 5.42
N ALA A 210 26.33 -16.78 4.73
CA ALA A 210 27.41 -17.71 4.40
C ALA A 210 28.43 -17.15 3.38
N ALA A 211 28.01 -16.23 2.51
CA ALA A 211 28.91 -15.55 1.57
C ALA A 211 29.75 -14.47 2.27
N THR A 212 29.23 -13.81 3.31
CA THR A 212 29.98 -12.83 4.10
C THR A 212 31.01 -13.44 5.05
N ASP A 213 30.84 -14.72 5.43
CA ASP A 213 31.77 -15.46 6.29
C ASP A 213 32.92 -16.15 5.49
N ALA A 214 32.91 -16.04 4.16
CA ALA A 214 33.86 -16.70 3.25
C ALA A 214 35.00 -15.79 2.75
N GLY A 215 35.34 -14.73 3.48
CA GLY A 215 36.56 -13.93 3.21
C GLY A 215 37.75 -14.46 4.00
N PRO A 216 38.85 -14.95 3.38
CA PRO A 216 40.05 -15.23 4.13
C PRO A 216 40.62 -13.90 4.61
N VAL A 217 40.70 -13.72 5.93
CA VAL A 217 41.56 -12.69 6.52
C VAL A 217 42.99 -13.13 6.27
N GLY A 218 43.49 -12.85 5.06
CA GLY A 218 44.89 -12.96 4.73
C GLY A 218 45.66 -12.00 5.61
N GLU A 219 46.58 -12.54 6.41
CA GLU A 219 47.52 -11.79 7.23
C GLU A 219 48.15 -10.65 6.42
N ALA A 220 47.86 -9.42 6.79
CA ALA A 220 48.62 -8.28 6.33
C ALA A 220 50.02 -8.36 6.96
N GLN A 221 50.96 -8.99 6.25
CA GLN A 221 52.38 -8.87 6.57
C GLN A 221 52.82 -7.42 6.36
N SER A 222 52.86 -6.68 7.45
CA SER A 222 53.53 -5.38 7.57
C SER A 222 55.03 -5.57 7.35
N ASN A 223 55.50 -5.35 6.12
CA ASN A 223 56.92 -5.06 5.88
C ASN A 223 57.13 -3.55 5.75
N LYS A 224 57.72 -2.99 6.81
CA LYS A 224 58.39 -1.70 6.83
C LYS A 224 59.40 -1.61 5.67
N THR A 225 59.41 -0.52 4.91
CA THR A 225 60.67 0.17 4.60
C THR A 225 60.40 1.66 4.34
N LEU A 226 61.11 2.50 5.08
CA LEU A 226 61.24 3.93 4.88
C LEU A 226 62.05 4.23 3.61
N ALA A 227 61.67 5.27 2.86
CA ALA A 227 62.53 6.20 2.12
C ALA A 227 61.63 7.39 1.67
N THR A 228 61.69 8.57 2.30
CA THR A 228 62.48 9.74 1.87
C THR A 228 62.58 9.90 0.35
N GLU A 229 61.78 10.81 -0.21
CA GLU A 229 62.18 12.05 -0.90
C GLU A 229 60.97 13.00 -1.01
#